data_AF-A0A6V7LVS0-F1
#
_entry.id   AF-A0A6V7LVS0-F1
#
_cell.length_a   1.000
_cell.length_b   1.000
_cell.length_c   1.000
_cell.angle_alpha   90.00
_cell.angle_beta   90.00
_cell.angle_gamma   90.00
#
_symmetry.space_group_name_H-M   'P 1'
#
loop_
_entity.id
_entity.type
_entity.pdbx_description
1 polymer ?
#
loop_
_entity_poly.entity_id
_entity_poly.type
_entity_poly.pdbx_seq_one_letter_code
_entity_poly.pdbx_strand_id
1 'polypeptide(L)'
;QDPAPIFFNEEVQKLLKTLTRPDPKKVFRVRKDGHAIKDPEYKFMTDEELKEALKKAYERLDERLQMPPVVKEREEINEVLSKDPALQGHDQSKYIFTDITFGISDVDRLITVRDIDGTLRKANWDERFRMNQIYFPTPGREMFTPKMFEDEHLQ
;
A
#
# COMPACT_ATOMS: atom_id res chain seq x y z
N GLN A 1 -12.90 11.32 14.69
CA GLN A 1 -11.62 11.82 15.22
C GLN A 1 -10.51 11.01 14.56
N ASP A 2 -9.36 11.60 14.26
CA ASP A 2 -8.24 10.88 13.64
C ASP A 2 -7.67 9.85 14.64
N PRO A 3 -7.67 8.55 14.33
CA PRO A 3 -7.13 7.52 15.23
C PRO A 3 -5.60 7.52 15.29
N ALA A 4 -4.91 8.15 14.33
CA ALA A 4 -3.45 8.06 14.19
C ALA A 4 -2.68 8.47 15.46
N PRO A 5 -2.98 9.60 16.14
CA PRO A 5 -2.24 10.00 17.34
C PRO A 5 -2.34 8.99 18.48
N ILE A 6 -3.50 8.32 18.61
CA ILE A 6 -3.72 7.29 19.64
C ILE A 6 -2.96 6.02 19.25
N PHE A 7 -3.02 5.63 17.97
CA PHE A 7 -2.34 4.45 17.49
C PHE A 7 -0.82 4.56 17.65
N PHE A 8 -0.23 5.74 17.40
CA PHE A 8 1.22 5.94 17.55
C PHE A 8 1.70 6.18 18.99
N ASN A 9 0.80 6.22 19.97
CA ASN A 9 1.19 6.32 21.37
C ASN A 9 2.03 5.08 21.79
N GLU A 10 3.17 5.32 22.44
CA GLU A 10 4.09 4.26 22.87
C GLU A 10 3.43 3.25 23.81
N GLU A 11 2.56 3.68 24.72
CA GLU A 11 1.87 2.80 25.66
C GLU A 11 0.92 1.87 24.91
N VAL A 12 0.16 2.42 23.96
CA VAL A 12 -0.75 1.67 23.09
C VAL A 12 0.03 0.66 22.26
N GLN A 13 1.15 1.06 21.66
CA GLN A 13 2.00 0.16 20.89
C GLN A 13 2.60 -0.97 21.74
N LYS A 14 3.04 -0.69 22.98
CA LYS A 14 3.51 -1.71 23.93
C LYS A 14 2.40 -2.70 24.27
N LEU A 15 1.18 -2.22 24.52
CA LEU A 15 0.02 -3.06 24.80
C LEU A 15 -0.34 -3.93 23.58
N LEU A 16 -0.40 -3.35 22.38
CA LEU A 16 -0.70 -4.08 21.14
C LEU A 16 0.33 -5.16 20.85
N LYS A 17 1.63 -4.88 21.03
CA LYS A 17 2.70 -5.89 20.91
C LYS A 17 2.52 -7.03 21.92
N THR A 18 2.19 -6.69 23.17
CA THR A 18 1.95 -7.67 24.24
C THR A 18 0.72 -8.55 23.93
N LEU A 19 -0.35 -7.96 23.40
CA LEU A 19 -1.56 -8.66 22.98
C LEU A 19 -1.32 -9.58 21.78
N THR A 20 -0.49 -9.15 20.83
CA THR A 20 -0.22 -9.89 19.59
C THR A 20 0.52 -11.20 19.85
N ARG A 21 1.31 -11.29 20.92
CA ARG A 21 2.06 -12.49 21.35
C ARG A 21 2.88 -13.09 20.18
N PRO A 22 4.01 -12.47 19.82
CA PRO A 22 4.82 -12.92 18.69
C PRO A 22 5.27 -14.39 18.85
N ASP A 23 4.85 -15.25 17.92
CA ASP A 23 5.30 -16.64 17.83
C ASP A 23 6.21 -16.82 16.60
N PRO A 24 7.52 -17.06 16.79
CA PRO A 24 8.48 -17.24 15.70
C PRO A 24 8.08 -18.35 14.72
N LYS A 25 7.45 -19.42 15.20
CA LYS A 25 7.04 -20.56 14.35
C LYS A 25 5.95 -20.17 13.36
N LYS A 26 5.03 -19.28 13.78
CA LYS A 26 3.95 -18.77 12.94
C LYS A 26 4.45 -17.70 11.95
N VAL A 27 5.32 -16.81 12.42
CA VAL A 27 5.85 -15.69 11.60
C VAL A 27 6.75 -16.21 10.46
N PHE A 28 7.62 -17.17 10.76
CA PHE A 28 8.55 -17.76 9.79
C PHE A 28 8.03 -19.06 9.16
N ARG A 29 6.70 -19.26 9.14
CA ARG A 29 6.10 -20.44 8.52
C ARG A 29 6.48 -20.50 7.03
N VAL A 30 6.84 -21.70 6.58
CA VAL A 30 7.12 -21.98 5.16
C VAL A 30 5.89 -21.62 4.31
N ARG A 31 6.08 -20.77 3.31
CA ARG A 31 5.03 -20.34 2.37
C ARG A 31 5.02 -21.26 1.15
N LYS A 32 3.83 -21.51 0.60
CA LYS A 32 3.61 -22.22 -0.65
C LYS A 32 3.18 -21.24 -1.74
N ASP A 33 3.85 -20.10 -1.81
CA ASP A 33 3.56 -18.95 -2.67
C ASP A 33 4.24 -19.06 -4.04
N GLY A 34 4.47 -20.28 -4.53
CA GLY A 34 5.05 -20.55 -5.85
C GLY A 34 6.55 -20.23 -5.99
N HIS A 35 7.19 -19.70 -4.94
CA HIS A 35 8.63 -19.45 -4.95
C HIS A 35 9.41 -20.77 -4.88
N ALA A 36 10.52 -20.85 -5.61
CA ALA A 36 11.37 -22.04 -5.60
C ALA A 36 11.94 -22.26 -4.19
N ILE A 37 11.67 -23.44 -3.63
CA ILE A 37 12.26 -23.87 -2.37
C ILE A 37 13.76 -24.09 -2.62
N LYS A 38 14.59 -23.36 -1.89
CA LYS A 38 16.05 -23.54 -1.91
C LYS A 38 16.46 -24.60 -0.90
N ASP A 39 17.55 -25.30 -1.20
CA ASP A 39 18.13 -26.29 -0.29
C ASP A 39 18.61 -25.60 1.01
N PRO A 40 18.38 -26.22 2.19
CA PRO A 40 18.79 -25.65 3.45
C PRO A 40 20.33 -25.69 3.62
N GLU A 41 20.90 -24.61 4.13
CA GLU A 41 22.31 -24.55 4.53
C GLU A 41 22.45 -24.92 6.01
N TYR A 42 23.28 -25.92 6.31
CA TYR A 42 23.65 -26.29 7.67
C TYR A 42 24.96 -25.60 8.07
N LYS A 43 25.00 -25.03 9.29
CA LYS A 43 26.17 -24.34 9.84
C LYS A 43 26.41 -24.84 11.26
N PHE A 44 27.66 -25.14 11.59
CA PHE A 44 28.07 -25.40 12.97
C PHE A 44 28.27 -24.05 13.66
N MET A 45 27.64 -23.86 14.81
CA MET A 45 27.71 -22.63 15.59
C MET A 45 28.13 -22.94 17.02
N THR A 46 28.91 -22.05 17.62
CA THR A 46 29.12 -22.04 19.07
C THR A 46 27.87 -21.51 19.79
N ASP A 47 27.80 -21.69 21.12
CA ASP A 47 26.69 -21.17 21.92
C ASP A 47 26.56 -19.64 21.84
N GLU A 48 27.68 -18.93 21.68
CA GLU A 48 27.71 -17.48 21.52
C GLU A 48 27.13 -17.06 20.16
N GLU A 49 27.60 -17.72 19.08
CA GLU A 49 27.11 -17.48 17.72
C GLU A 49 25.61 -17.81 17.59
N LEU A 50 25.14 -18.87 18.25
CA LEU A 50 23.72 -19.23 18.27
C LEU A 50 22.88 -18.14 18.94
N LYS A 51 23.33 -17.59 20.07
CA LYS A 51 22.63 -16.48 20.75
C LYS A 51 22.55 -15.24 19.88
N GLU A 52 23.62 -14.89 19.18
CA GLU A 52 23.62 -13.78 18.24
C GLU A 52 22.69 -14.02 17.05
N ALA A 53 22.69 -15.22 16.49
CA ALA A 53 21.80 -15.60 15.39
C ALA A 53 20.32 -15.52 15.81
N LEU A 54 20.00 -15.97 17.03
CA LEU A 54 18.66 -15.83 17.61
C LEU A 54 18.27 -14.37 17.81
N LYS A 55 19.17 -13.53 18.33
CA LYS A 55 18.91 -12.09 18.48
C LYS A 55 18.58 -11.43 17.15
N LYS A 56 19.37 -11.70 16.10
CA LYS A 56 19.10 -11.21 14.73
C LYS A 56 17.77 -11.74 14.17
N ALA A 57 17.41 -12.98 14.51
CA ALA A 57 16.11 -13.53 14.11
C ALA A 57 14.93 -12.82 14.80
N TYR A 58 15.08 -12.44 16.07
CA TYR A 58 14.08 -11.64 16.79
C TYR A 58 13.97 -10.21 16.26
N GLU A 59 15.07 -9.55 15.90
CA GLU A 59 15.05 -8.23 15.27
C GLU A 59 14.26 -8.25 13.94
N ARG A 60 14.51 -9.25 13.09
CA ARG A 60 13.74 -9.46 11.85
C ARG A 60 12.28 -9.83 12.11
N LEU A 61 12.01 -10.52 13.21
CA LEU A 61 10.66 -10.87 13.61
C LEU A 61 9.88 -9.60 13.96
N ASP A 62 10.50 -8.69 14.72
CA ASP A 62 9.90 -7.41 15.09
C ASP A 62 9.63 -6.52 13.87
N GLU A 63 10.57 -6.48 12.91
CA GLU A 63 10.38 -5.78 11.63
C GLU A 63 9.18 -6.34 10.84
N ARG A 64 9.04 -7.67 10.77
CA ARG A 64 7.92 -8.31 10.06
C ARG A 64 6.57 -8.12 10.77
N LEU A 65 6.57 -7.94 12.08
CA LEU A 65 5.38 -7.72 12.90
C LEU A 65 5.02 -6.24 13.05
N GLN A 66 5.68 -5.34 12.30
CA GLN A 66 5.30 -3.95 12.25
C GLN A 66 3.83 -3.83 11.80
N MET A 67 2.99 -3.31 12.70
CA MET A 67 1.58 -3.11 12.40
C MET A 67 1.41 -1.95 11.41
N PRO A 68 0.55 -2.10 10.38
CA PRO A 68 0.26 -1.00 9.47
C PRO A 68 -0.42 0.14 10.25
N PRO A 69 -0.10 1.41 9.91
CA PRO A 69 -0.65 2.55 10.63
C PRO A 69 -2.16 2.67 10.40
N VAL A 70 -2.90 2.90 11.48
CA VAL A 70 -4.35 3.19 11.41
C VAL A 70 -4.53 4.69 11.24
N VAL A 71 -5.12 5.08 10.10
CA VAL A 71 -5.32 6.47 9.70
C VAL A 71 -6.81 6.75 9.44
N LYS A 72 -7.21 8.02 9.50
CA LYS A 72 -8.56 8.45 9.08
C LYS A 72 -8.79 8.11 7.60
N GLU A 73 -10.05 7.84 7.26
CA GLU A 73 -10.50 7.76 5.88
C GLU A 73 -10.20 9.06 5.11
N ARG A 74 -9.83 8.90 3.84
CA ARG A 74 -9.44 10.01 2.97
C ARG A 74 -10.67 10.81 2.54
N GLU A 75 -10.51 12.11 2.42
CA GLU A 75 -11.52 13.00 1.86
C GLU A 75 -11.45 12.96 0.33
N GLU A 76 -12.60 13.10 -0.33
CA GLU A 76 -12.69 13.12 -1.80
C GLU A 76 -11.99 14.37 -2.38
N ILE A 77 -11.34 14.21 -3.53
CA ILE A 77 -10.67 15.29 -4.24
C ILE A 77 -11.65 15.90 -5.23
N ASN A 78 -12.16 17.11 -4.95
CA ASN A 78 -13.13 17.81 -5.79
C ASN A 78 -12.59 19.17 -6.31
N GLU A 79 -11.29 19.24 -6.61
CA GLU A 79 -10.64 20.48 -7.04
C GLU A 79 -10.68 20.66 -8.57
N VAL A 80 -11.29 21.76 -9.01
CA VAL A 80 -11.35 22.18 -10.42
C VAL A 80 -10.27 23.22 -10.68
N LEU A 81 -9.44 22.98 -11.70
CA LEU A 81 -8.33 23.84 -12.10
C LEU A 81 -8.75 24.89 -13.14
N SER A 82 -9.53 24.49 -14.14
CA SER A 82 -10.04 25.38 -15.19
C SER A 82 -11.36 24.86 -15.74
N LYS A 83 -12.16 25.76 -16.33
CA LYS A 83 -13.40 25.42 -17.03
C LYS A 83 -13.44 26.16 -18.35
N ASP A 84 -13.40 25.42 -19.45
CA ASP A 84 -13.32 25.96 -20.81
C ASP A 84 -14.56 25.53 -21.63
N PRO A 85 -15.66 26.30 -21.64
CA PRO A 85 -16.91 25.90 -22.30
C PRO A 85 -16.78 25.69 -23.81
N ALA A 86 -15.79 26.32 -24.45
CA ALA A 86 -15.52 26.15 -25.88
C ALA A 86 -15.08 24.72 -26.26
N LEU A 87 -14.60 23.93 -25.29
CA LEU A 87 -14.21 22.53 -25.49
C LEU A 87 -15.36 21.55 -25.23
N GLN A 88 -16.53 22.04 -24.82
CA GLN A 88 -17.69 21.20 -24.56
C GLN A 88 -18.15 20.52 -25.85
N GLY A 89 -18.27 19.19 -25.82
CA GLY A 89 -18.70 18.40 -26.99
C GLY A 89 -17.63 18.25 -28.08
N HIS A 90 -16.39 18.68 -27.84
CA HIS A 90 -15.28 18.44 -28.77
C HIS A 90 -14.92 16.96 -28.88
N ASP A 91 -15.01 16.20 -27.77
CA ASP A 91 -14.76 14.77 -27.75
C ASP A 91 -15.81 14.02 -26.91
N GLN A 92 -15.96 12.71 -27.15
CA GLN A 92 -16.88 11.83 -26.42
C GLN A 92 -16.25 11.16 -25.20
N SER A 93 -14.92 11.25 -25.06
CA SER A 93 -14.16 10.58 -24.00
C SER A 93 -13.46 11.57 -23.06
N LYS A 94 -13.08 11.09 -21.88
CA LYS A 94 -12.30 11.87 -20.91
C LYS A 94 -10.82 11.63 -21.16
N TYR A 95 -10.01 12.69 -21.04
CA TYR A 95 -8.55 12.57 -21.10
C TYR A 95 -7.95 12.64 -19.71
N ILE A 96 -7.02 11.74 -19.40
CA ILE A 96 -6.29 11.73 -18.14
C ILE A 96 -4.82 12.04 -18.44
N PHE A 97 -4.33 13.12 -17.86
CA PHE A 97 -2.93 13.52 -17.95
C PHE A 97 -2.23 13.15 -16.65
N THR A 98 -1.17 12.34 -16.75
CA THR A 98 -0.38 11.87 -15.60
C THR A 98 1.06 12.30 -15.78
N ASP A 99 1.61 12.98 -14.78
CA ASP A 99 3.04 13.26 -14.72
C ASP A 99 3.81 11.97 -14.37
N ILE A 100 4.70 11.54 -15.27
CA ILE A 100 5.51 10.32 -15.13
C ILE A 100 6.94 10.59 -14.62
N THR A 101 7.18 11.78 -14.06
CA THR A 101 8.49 12.13 -13.49
C THR A 101 8.89 11.13 -12.40
N PHE A 102 10.14 10.64 -12.49
CA PHE A 102 10.71 9.71 -11.53
C PHE A 102 11.12 10.42 -10.23
N GLY A 103 10.94 9.74 -9.09
CA GLY A 103 11.31 10.28 -7.77
C GLY A 103 10.22 11.09 -7.05
N ILE A 104 9.09 11.36 -7.71
CA ILE A 104 7.91 11.96 -7.07
C ILE A 104 7.07 10.86 -6.41
N SER A 105 6.54 11.14 -5.22
CA SER A 105 5.66 10.20 -4.50
C SER A 105 4.32 10.03 -5.23
N ASP A 106 3.72 8.85 -5.09
CA ASP A 106 2.40 8.55 -5.67
C ASP A 106 1.27 9.45 -5.15
N VAL A 107 1.46 10.03 -3.95
CA VAL A 107 0.49 10.92 -3.30
C VAL A 107 0.56 12.33 -3.90
N ASP A 108 1.78 12.81 -4.16
CA ASP A 108 2.05 14.18 -4.62
C ASP A 108 2.03 14.32 -6.15
N ARG A 109 2.04 13.19 -6.87
CA ARG A 109 2.04 13.16 -8.34
C ARG A 109 0.87 13.92 -8.95
N LEU A 110 1.15 14.79 -9.92
CA LEU A 110 0.11 15.56 -10.62
C LEU A 110 -0.65 14.65 -11.59
N ILE A 111 -1.94 14.48 -11.35
CA ILE A 111 -2.85 13.74 -12.22
C ILE A 111 -4.10 14.59 -12.41
N THR A 112 -4.38 14.94 -13.65
CA THR A 112 -5.53 15.79 -14.03
C THR A 112 -6.42 15.08 -15.03
N VAL A 113 -7.70 15.41 -15.00
CA VAL A 113 -8.70 14.86 -15.90
C VAL A 113 -9.39 16.01 -16.62
N ARG A 114 -9.44 15.91 -17.94
CA ARG A 114 -10.30 16.75 -18.78
C ARG A 114 -11.59 15.99 -19.04
N ASP A 115 -12.66 16.46 -18.41
CA ASP A 115 -14.01 15.95 -18.64
C ASP A 115 -14.60 16.51 -19.95
N ILE A 116 -15.64 15.84 -20.45
CA ILE A 116 -16.35 16.14 -21.71
C ILE A 116 -16.99 17.54 -21.70
N ASP A 117 -17.32 18.06 -20.52
CA ASP A 117 -17.90 19.40 -20.32
C ASP A 117 -16.85 20.53 -20.44
N GLY A 118 -15.62 20.21 -20.85
CA GLY A 118 -14.52 21.17 -20.93
C GLY A 118 -13.90 21.52 -19.57
N THR A 119 -14.25 20.81 -18.50
CA THR A 119 -13.70 21.03 -17.15
C THR A 119 -12.38 20.30 -16.97
N LEU A 120 -11.34 21.01 -16.53
CA LEU A 120 -10.07 20.44 -16.08
C LEU A 120 -10.07 20.36 -14.56
N ARG A 121 -10.02 19.14 -14.01
CA ARG A 121 -10.00 18.90 -12.56
C ARG A 121 -8.84 18.00 -12.16
N LYS A 122 -8.56 17.92 -10.86
CA LYS A 122 -7.71 16.85 -10.31
C LYS A 122 -8.44 15.51 -10.40
N ALA A 123 -7.65 14.45 -10.62
CA ALA A 123 -8.17 13.09 -10.65
C ALA A 123 -8.66 12.64 -9.26
N ASN A 124 -9.73 11.83 -9.26
CA ASN A 124 -10.27 11.22 -8.04
C ASN A 124 -9.30 10.13 -7.53
N TRP A 125 -9.48 9.66 -6.29
CA TRP A 125 -8.58 8.65 -5.71
C TRP A 125 -8.51 7.36 -6.52
N ASP A 126 -9.63 6.90 -7.09
CA ASP A 126 -9.67 5.69 -7.93
C ASP A 126 -8.94 5.88 -9.26
N GLU A 127 -9.14 7.03 -9.92
CA GLU A 127 -8.44 7.39 -11.15
C GLU A 127 -6.93 7.48 -10.89
N ARG A 128 -6.52 8.13 -9.77
CA ARG A 128 -5.11 8.21 -9.35
C ARG A 128 -4.53 6.83 -9.07
N PHE A 129 -5.25 5.98 -8.34
CA PHE A 129 -4.82 4.61 -8.03
C PHE A 129 -4.52 3.82 -9.31
N ARG A 130 -5.45 3.87 -10.28
CA ARG A 130 -5.35 3.18 -11.56
C ARG A 130 -4.19 3.71 -12.40
N MET A 131 -4.06 5.04 -12.54
CA MET A 131 -2.97 5.64 -13.30
C MET A 131 -1.61 5.32 -12.70
N ASN A 132 -1.47 5.41 -11.36
CA ASN A 132 -0.24 5.03 -10.69
C ASN A 132 0.10 3.55 -10.94
N GLN A 133 -0.88 2.64 -10.88
CA GLN A 133 -0.61 1.22 -11.16
C GLN A 133 -0.23 0.95 -12.63
N ILE A 134 -0.73 1.74 -13.59
CA ILE A 134 -0.39 1.63 -15.02
C ILE A 134 1.05 2.07 -15.28
N TYR A 135 1.43 3.24 -14.79
CA TYR A 135 2.75 3.82 -15.06
C TYR A 135 3.84 3.33 -14.10
N PHE A 136 3.48 2.99 -12.86
CA PHE A 136 4.36 2.54 -11.79
C PHE A 136 3.80 1.27 -11.13
N PRO A 137 3.87 0.11 -11.81
CA PRO A 137 3.25 -1.12 -11.34
C PRO A 137 3.89 -1.61 -10.05
N THR A 138 3.08 -1.70 -8.98
CA THR A 138 3.47 -2.35 -7.73
C THR A 138 3.11 -3.84 -7.79
N PRO A 139 4.04 -4.77 -7.49
CA PRO A 139 3.75 -6.20 -7.52
C PRO A 139 2.67 -6.57 -6.49
N GLY A 140 1.76 -7.45 -6.89
CA GLY A 140 0.63 -7.88 -6.05
C GLY A 140 -0.56 -6.93 -6.01
N ARG A 141 -0.50 -5.80 -6.73
CA ARG A 141 -1.62 -4.86 -6.88
C ARG A 141 -2.22 -4.97 -8.28
N GLU A 142 -3.53 -5.06 -8.34
CA GLU A 142 -4.29 -5.11 -9.60
C GLU A 142 -4.93 -3.74 -9.90
N MET A 143 -5.20 -3.47 -11.18
CA MET A 143 -5.85 -2.22 -11.61
C MET A 143 -7.35 -2.19 -11.27
N PHE A 144 -7.98 -3.35 -11.29
CA PHE A 144 -9.38 -3.53 -10.97
C PHE A 144 -9.48 -4.22 -9.63
N THR A 145 -10.56 -3.96 -8.91
CA THR A 145 -10.85 -4.66 -7.65
C THR A 145 -10.96 -6.15 -7.93
N PRO A 146 -10.15 -6.99 -7.28
CA PRO A 146 -10.24 -8.44 -7.45
C PRO A 146 -11.61 -8.95 -6.97
N LYS A 147 -12.16 -9.93 -7.69
CA LYS A 147 -13.48 -10.53 -7.36
C LYS A 147 -13.57 -11.07 -5.94
N MET A 148 -12.45 -11.47 -5.34
CA MET A 148 -12.41 -11.97 -3.95
C MET A 148 -12.94 -10.97 -2.91
N PHE A 149 -13.05 -9.68 -3.25
CA PHE A 149 -13.60 -8.64 -2.37
C PHE A 149 -15.08 -8.34 -2.65
N GLU A 150 -15.73 -9.05 -3.57
CA GLU A 150 -17.17 -8.99 -3.76
C GLU A 150 -17.87 -9.73 -2.61
N ASP A 151 -19.07 -9.27 -2.22
CA ASP A 151 -19.81 -9.79 -1.05
C ASP A 151 -20.04 -11.30 -1.11
N GLU A 152 -20.20 -11.86 -2.31
CA GLU A 152 -20.39 -13.30 -2.56
C GLU A 152 -19.13 -14.14 -2.24
N HIS A 153 -17.94 -13.52 -2.29
CA HIS A 153 -16.65 -14.18 -2.16
C HIS A 153 -15.92 -13.86 -0.85
N LEU A 154 -16.49 -12.98 -0.01
CA LEU A 154 -15.86 -12.50 1.23
C LEU A 154 -16.05 -13.46 2.42
N GLN A 155 -16.96 -14.44 2.32
CA GLN A 155 -17.34 -15.36 3.41
C GLN A 155 -16.37 -16.52 3.63
#